data_AF-A0A1W1H7K6-F1
#
_entry.id   AF-A0A1W1H7K6-F1
#
_cell.length_a   1.000
_cell.length_b   1.000
_cell.length_c   1.000
_cell.angle_alpha   90.00
_cell.angle_beta   90.00
_cell.angle_gamma   90.00
#
_symmetry.space_group_name_H-M   'P 1'
#
loop_
_entity.id
_entity.type
_entity.pdbx_description
1 polymer ?
#
loop_
_entity_poly.entity_id
_entity_poly.type
_entity_poly.pdbx_seq_one_letter_code
_entity_poly.pdbx_strand_id
1 'polypeptide(L)'
;MSEINDHVKSALKIIISLGLPRAQQNERSALSLLALLNLTPDKTWAEADNHLIGITPIMDWIRQHYQKDYAPNTRETIRRQTMHQFMDAGIVLYNPDQPDRSVNSPKAVYQIEPAALTLLRSFYTNEWHDNLTNYLSQRETIASRYAKEREKNRVPVQIRHGEKITLSPGEHSELIRAIIEEFSPRFAPGCLLLYVGDTGDKWAYFDAALLSGLGVDIDSHGKMPDVVLHYTKKNWLLLIESVTSHGPVDGKRHSELTQLFSGAKIGLVYVTAFPNRRVMARYLTDIAWETEVWVADAPSHLIHFDGERFLGPFM
;
A
#
# COMPACT_ATOMS: atom_id res chain seq x y z
N MET A 1 15.95 -6.91 -35.79
CA MET A 1 16.63 -5.88 -34.97
C MET A 1 16.19 -4.45 -35.30
N SER A 2 15.80 -4.10 -36.54
CA SER A 2 15.32 -2.73 -36.85
C SER A 2 13.97 -2.42 -36.19
N GLU A 3 12.95 -3.27 -36.36
CA GLU A 3 11.59 -3.04 -35.85
C GLU A 3 11.51 -2.97 -34.31
N ILE A 4 12.26 -3.82 -33.59
CA ILE A 4 12.37 -3.79 -32.11
C ILE A 4 12.82 -2.40 -31.63
N ASN A 5 13.81 -1.82 -32.31
CA ASN A 5 14.36 -0.52 -31.94
C ASN A 5 13.40 0.62 -32.31
N ASP A 6 12.56 0.43 -33.32
CA ASP A 6 11.61 1.43 -33.78
C ASP A 6 10.43 1.59 -32.81
N HIS A 7 9.89 0.50 -32.26
CA HIS A 7 8.84 0.57 -31.24
C HIS A 7 9.29 1.25 -29.94
N VAL A 8 10.49 0.94 -29.45
CA VAL A 8 11.02 1.57 -28.23
C VAL A 8 11.23 3.07 -28.45
N LYS A 9 11.78 3.48 -29.60
CA LYS A 9 11.92 4.90 -29.95
C LYS A 9 10.57 5.60 -30.06
N SER A 10 9.57 4.93 -30.62
CA SER A 10 8.22 5.47 -30.76
C SER A 10 7.52 5.62 -29.43
N ALA A 11 7.61 4.63 -28.55
CA ALA A 11 7.13 4.72 -27.19
C ALA A 11 7.81 5.88 -26.43
N LEU A 12 9.11 6.10 -26.62
CA LEU A 12 9.81 7.26 -26.05
C LEU A 12 9.26 8.59 -26.58
N LYS A 13 9.02 8.70 -27.90
CA LYS A 13 8.40 9.90 -28.49
C LYS A 13 7.02 10.16 -27.90
N ILE A 14 6.19 9.13 -27.76
CA ILE A 14 4.87 9.21 -27.13
C ILE A 14 4.98 9.70 -25.69
N ILE A 15 5.87 9.12 -24.88
CA ILE A 15 6.10 9.53 -23.48
C ILE A 15 6.46 11.02 -23.39
N ILE A 16 7.31 11.50 -24.31
CA ILE A 16 7.68 12.91 -24.42
C ILE A 16 6.47 13.77 -24.84
N SER A 17 5.71 13.35 -25.85
CA SER A 17 4.51 14.04 -26.33
C SER A 17 3.39 14.11 -25.29
N LEU A 18 3.29 13.11 -24.42
CA LEU A 18 2.40 13.11 -23.26
C LEU A 18 2.89 14.03 -22.13
N GLY A 19 4.06 14.66 -22.27
CA GLY A 19 4.59 15.61 -21.29
C GLY A 19 5.03 14.96 -19.98
N LEU A 20 5.41 13.67 -20.00
CA LEU A 20 5.90 13.01 -18.79
C LEU A 20 7.26 13.57 -18.36
N PRO A 21 7.57 13.59 -17.05
CA PRO A 21 8.83 14.15 -16.55
C PRO A 21 10.06 13.44 -17.13
N ARG A 22 11.21 14.12 -17.16
CA ARG A 22 12.48 13.57 -17.69
C ARG A 22 12.86 12.22 -17.08
N ALA A 23 12.52 12.00 -15.80
CA ALA A 23 12.78 10.74 -15.11
C ALA A 23 12.05 9.54 -15.73
N GLN A 24 10.98 9.75 -16.49
CA GLN A 24 10.20 8.72 -17.19
C GLN A 24 10.58 8.60 -18.67
N GLN A 25 11.36 9.53 -19.23
CA GLN A 25 11.80 9.52 -20.62
C GLN A 25 13.00 8.58 -20.81
N ASN A 26 12.80 7.30 -20.53
CA ASN A 26 13.84 6.28 -20.58
C ASN A 26 13.32 4.95 -21.13
N GLU A 27 14.25 4.06 -21.48
CA GLU A 27 13.95 2.76 -22.07
C GLU A 27 13.01 1.90 -21.20
N ARG A 28 13.17 1.91 -19.88
CA ARG A 28 12.33 1.15 -18.95
C ARG A 28 10.87 1.56 -19.05
N SER A 29 10.59 2.86 -19.07
CA SER A 29 9.21 3.35 -19.20
C SER A 29 8.63 3.05 -20.57
N ALA A 30 9.43 3.16 -21.63
CA ALA A 30 9.02 2.82 -22.99
C ALA A 30 8.64 1.33 -23.10
N LEU A 31 9.49 0.43 -22.61
CA LEU A 31 9.23 -1.01 -22.59
C LEU A 31 8.02 -1.36 -21.70
N SER A 32 7.84 -0.67 -20.57
CA SER A 32 6.66 -0.84 -19.71
C SER A 32 5.37 -0.41 -20.42
N LEU A 33 5.41 0.69 -21.18
CA LEU A 33 4.27 1.13 -21.99
C LEU A 33 3.92 0.10 -23.08
N LEU A 34 4.93 -0.45 -23.76
CA LEU A 34 4.73 -1.48 -24.77
C LEU A 34 4.14 -2.76 -24.18
N ALA A 35 4.59 -3.17 -22.99
CA ALA A 35 4.03 -4.31 -22.27
C ALA A 35 2.56 -4.07 -21.89
N LEU A 36 2.23 -2.89 -21.35
CA LEU A 36 0.86 -2.50 -21.03
C LEU A 36 -0.08 -2.50 -22.24
N LEU A 37 0.46 -2.23 -23.43
CA LEU A 37 -0.24 -2.24 -24.71
C LEU A 37 -0.26 -3.62 -25.40
N ASN A 38 0.42 -4.62 -24.82
CA ASN A 38 0.71 -5.91 -25.44
C ASN A 38 1.31 -5.78 -26.86
N LEU A 39 2.13 -4.75 -27.07
CA LEU A 39 2.61 -4.36 -28.39
C LEU A 39 3.94 -5.05 -28.70
N THR A 40 3.86 -6.30 -29.16
CA THR A 40 5.03 -7.07 -29.61
C THR A 40 5.64 -6.46 -30.88
N PRO A 41 6.90 -6.77 -31.24
CA PRO A 41 7.56 -6.17 -32.40
C PRO A 41 6.85 -6.39 -33.74
N ASP A 42 6.03 -7.43 -33.85
CA ASP A 42 5.24 -7.81 -35.03
C ASP A 42 3.87 -7.12 -35.12
N LYS A 43 3.44 -6.42 -34.06
CA LYS A 43 2.15 -5.71 -34.03
C LYS A 43 2.30 -4.25 -34.43
N THR A 44 1.25 -3.68 -34.97
CA THR A 44 1.11 -2.24 -35.23
C THR A 44 0.47 -1.53 -34.03
N TRP A 45 0.66 -0.21 -33.92
CA TRP A 45 0.03 0.59 -32.85
C TRP A 45 -1.50 0.47 -32.82
N ALA A 46 -2.15 0.28 -33.97
CA ALA A 46 -3.59 0.05 -34.08
C ALA A 46 -4.05 -1.26 -33.40
N GLU A 47 -3.16 -2.25 -33.31
CA GLU A 47 -3.40 -3.56 -32.69
C GLU A 47 -3.08 -3.59 -31.18
N ALA A 48 -2.64 -2.47 -30.61
CA ALA A 48 -2.44 -2.34 -29.17
C ALA A 48 -3.72 -2.71 -28.40
N ASP A 49 -3.61 -3.34 -27.24
CA ASP A 49 -4.73 -3.64 -26.34
C ASP A 49 -4.53 -3.02 -24.95
N ASN A 50 -5.46 -3.28 -24.04
CA ASN A 50 -5.37 -2.87 -22.64
C ASN A 50 -5.68 -4.03 -21.71
N HIS A 51 -4.97 -5.15 -21.83
CA HIS A 51 -5.10 -6.25 -20.87
C HIS A 51 -4.64 -5.85 -19.46
N LEU A 52 -5.03 -6.66 -18.46
CA LEU A 52 -4.58 -6.52 -17.08
C LEU A 52 -3.20 -7.17 -16.92
N ILE A 53 -2.22 -6.43 -16.42
CA ILE A 53 -0.86 -6.95 -16.24
C ILE A 53 -0.22 -6.47 -14.94
N GLY A 54 0.45 -7.37 -14.22
CA GLY A 54 1.23 -7.05 -13.02
C GLY A 54 2.69 -6.69 -13.35
N ILE A 55 3.45 -6.20 -12.37
CA ILE A 55 4.84 -5.77 -12.60
C ILE A 55 5.77 -6.94 -13.01
N THR A 56 5.67 -8.09 -12.33
CA THR A 56 6.50 -9.26 -12.69
C THR A 56 6.15 -9.76 -14.09
N PRO A 57 4.86 -9.94 -14.45
CA PRO A 57 4.48 -10.19 -15.83
C PRO A 57 4.97 -9.14 -16.85
N ILE A 58 5.00 -7.85 -16.51
CA ILE A 58 5.61 -6.81 -17.38
C ILE A 58 7.09 -7.13 -17.63
N MET A 59 7.86 -7.45 -16.58
CA MET A 59 9.29 -7.79 -16.73
C MET A 59 9.48 -9.05 -17.60
N ASP A 60 8.67 -10.08 -17.39
CA ASP A 60 8.72 -11.32 -18.17
C ASP A 60 8.36 -11.07 -19.64
N TRP A 61 7.32 -10.28 -19.89
CA TRP A 61 6.90 -9.89 -21.24
C TRP A 61 8.00 -9.11 -21.96
N ILE A 62 8.64 -8.15 -21.28
CA ILE A 62 9.75 -7.36 -21.82
C ILE A 62 10.93 -8.27 -22.18
N ARG A 63 11.26 -9.23 -21.31
CA ARG A 63 12.31 -10.21 -21.56
C ARG A 63 11.98 -11.08 -22.78
N GLN A 64 10.75 -11.55 -22.88
CA GLN A 64 10.30 -12.45 -23.95
C GLN A 64 10.28 -11.75 -25.32
N HIS A 65 9.72 -10.54 -25.41
CA HIS A 65 9.43 -9.90 -26.69
C HIS A 65 10.47 -8.86 -27.13
N TYR A 66 11.17 -8.25 -26.17
CA TYR A 66 12.16 -7.20 -26.43
C TYR A 66 13.58 -7.59 -25.97
N GLN A 67 13.77 -8.82 -25.50
CA GLN A 67 15.08 -9.39 -25.12
C GLN A 67 15.83 -8.57 -24.06
N LYS A 68 15.10 -7.80 -23.26
CA LYS A 68 15.65 -7.00 -22.17
C LYS A 68 15.40 -7.71 -20.85
N ASP A 69 16.45 -8.25 -20.26
CA ASP A 69 16.38 -8.90 -18.96
C ASP A 69 16.60 -7.88 -17.82
N TYR A 70 15.67 -7.85 -16.87
CA TYR A 70 15.73 -6.98 -15.71
C TYR A 70 15.91 -7.81 -14.44
N ALA A 71 16.89 -7.44 -13.61
CA ALA A 71 17.09 -8.09 -12.32
C ALA A 71 15.85 -7.92 -11.42
N PRO A 72 15.55 -8.88 -10.52
CA PRO A 72 14.33 -8.87 -9.70
C PRO A 72 14.07 -7.59 -8.89
N ASN A 73 15.13 -6.92 -8.44
CA ASN A 73 15.05 -5.63 -7.72
C ASN A 73 14.49 -4.49 -8.59
N THR A 74 14.54 -4.60 -9.91
CA THR A 74 13.97 -3.63 -10.86
C THR A 74 12.44 -3.58 -10.79
N ARG A 75 11.79 -4.63 -10.27
CA ARG A 75 10.35 -4.66 -10.03
C ARG A 75 9.88 -3.41 -9.29
N GLU A 76 10.60 -3.05 -8.23
CA GLU A 76 10.23 -1.90 -7.41
C GLU A 76 10.48 -0.57 -8.14
N THR A 77 11.51 -0.51 -8.99
CA THR A 77 11.78 0.62 -9.86
C THR A 77 10.68 0.83 -10.90
N ILE A 78 10.21 -0.22 -11.58
CA ILE A 78 9.10 -0.13 -12.54
C ILE A 78 7.83 0.34 -11.83
N ARG A 79 7.53 -0.23 -10.66
CA ARG A 79 6.37 0.15 -9.86
C ARG A 79 6.41 1.64 -9.47
N ARG A 80 7.46 2.07 -8.76
CA ARG A 80 7.53 3.42 -8.16
C ARG A 80 7.94 4.53 -9.12
N GLN A 81 8.77 4.22 -10.13
CA GLN A 81 9.37 5.21 -11.02
C GLN A 81 8.83 5.17 -12.45
N THR A 82 7.86 4.29 -12.74
CA THR A 82 7.16 4.29 -14.02
C THR A 82 5.65 4.19 -13.82
N MET A 83 5.13 3.13 -13.18
CA MET A 83 3.67 2.95 -13.06
C MET A 83 3.02 4.07 -12.25
N HIS A 84 3.62 4.50 -11.14
CA HIS A 84 3.10 5.62 -10.35
C HIS A 84 2.93 6.90 -11.19
N GLN A 85 3.93 7.27 -11.98
CA GLN A 85 3.84 8.47 -12.80
C GLN A 85 2.88 8.29 -13.98
N PHE A 86 2.69 7.07 -14.50
CA PHE A 86 1.67 6.80 -15.50
C PHE A 86 0.25 6.90 -14.92
N MET A 87 0.07 6.49 -13.65
CA MET A 87 -1.19 6.65 -12.93
C MET A 87 -1.51 8.12 -12.64
N ASP A 88 -0.53 8.87 -12.14
CA ASP A 88 -0.66 10.31 -11.87
C ASP A 88 -0.96 11.07 -13.17
N ALA A 89 -0.44 10.57 -14.28
CA ALA A 89 -0.71 11.07 -15.61
C ALA A 89 -2.07 10.64 -16.19
N GLY A 90 -2.85 9.78 -15.53
CA GLY A 90 -4.11 9.28 -16.09
C GLY A 90 -3.94 8.38 -17.33
N ILE A 91 -2.74 7.83 -17.55
CA ILE A 91 -2.44 6.91 -18.66
C ILE A 91 -2.78 5.47 -18.28
N VAL A 92 -2.60 5.14 -17.01
CA VAL A 92 -2.76 3.78 -16.46
C VAL A 92 -3.73 3.77 -15.28
N LEU A 93 -4.55 2.74 -15.21
CA LEU A 93 -5.45 2.43 -14.10
C LEU A 93 -4.81 1.38 -13.17
N TYR A 94 -5.07 1.51 -11.88
CA TYR A 94 -4.61 0.60 -10.84
C TYR A 94 -5.74 -0.28 -10.35
N ASN A 95 -5.55 -1.60 -10.38
CA ASN A 95 -6.55 -2.59 -9.96
C ASN A 95 -7.98 -2.28 -10.43
N PRO A 96 -8.20 -1.97 -11.73
CA PRO A 96 -9.56 -1.67 -12.21
C PRO A 96 -10.49 -2.89 -12.11
N ASP A 97 -9.94 -4.09 -11.96
CA ASP A 97 -10.65 -5.36 -11.74
C ASP A 97 -11.11 -5.56 -10.29
N GLN A 98 -10.38 -5.01 -9.31
CA GLN A 98 -10.69 -5.12 -7.89
C GLN A 98 -10.22 -3.85 -7.14
N PRO A 99 -11.04 -2.78 -7.11
CA PRO A 99 -10.64 -1.48 -6.58
C PRO A 99 -10.34 -1.44 -5.07
N ASP A 100 -10.81 -2.42 -4.31
CA ASP A 100 -10.59 -2.60 -2.86
C ASP A 100 -9.37 -3.48 -2.53
N ARG A 101 -8.63 -3.93 -3.55
CA ARG A 101 -7.41 -4.73 -3.37
C ARG A 101 -6.35 -3.94 -2.61
N SER A 102 -5.73 -4.61 -1.63
CA SER A 102 -4.61 -4.05 -0.87
C SER A 102 -3.50 -3.52 -1.78
N VAL A 103 -3.00 -2.32 -1.44
CA VAL A 103 -1.93 -1.63 -2.16
C VAL A 103 -0.63 -2.42 -2.25
N ASN A 104 -0.37 -3.30 -1.29
CA ASN A 104 0.83 -4.16 -1.25
C ASN A 104 0.56 -5.59 -1.75
N SER A 105 -0.62 -5.84 -2.32
CA SER A 105 -0.97 -7.16 -2.83
C SER A 105 0.00 -7.61 -3.95
N PRO A 106 0.50 -8.85 -3.90
CA PRO A 106 1.28 -9.41 -5.01
C PRO A 106 0.44 -9.59 -6.28
N LYS A 107 -0.89 -9.53 -6.17
CA LYS A 107 -1.86 -9.62 -7.26
C LYS A 107 -2.24 -8.24 -7.85
N ALA A 108 -1.50 -7.19 -7.52
CA ALA A 108 -1.73 -5.87 -8.10
C ALA A 108 -1.53 -5.90 -9.63
N VAL A 109 -2.49 -5.32 -10.36
CA VAL A 109 -2.47 -5.23 -11.82
C VAL A 109 -2.70 -3.80 -12.28
N TYR A 110 -2.24 -3.53 -13.50
CA TYR A 110 -2.33 -2.27 -14.19
C TYR A 110 -3.01 -2.46 -15.54
N GLN A 111 -3.65 -1.41 -16.04
CA GLN A 111 -4.33 -1.41 -17.33
C GLN A 111 -4.16 -0.06 -18.00
N ILE A 112 -3.97 -0.01 -19.32
CA ILE A 112 -4.06 1.27 -20.06
C ILE A 112 -5.48 1.82 -19.95
N GLU A 113 -5.59 3.11 -19.64
CA GLU A 113 -6.86 3.82 -19.58
C GLU A 113 -7.51 3.87 -20.98
N PRO A 114 -8.84 3.68 -21.11
CA PRO A 114 -9.48 3.54 -22.43
C PRO A 114 -9.29 4.72 -23.41
N ALA A 115 -9.30 5.96 -22.94
CA ALA A 115 -9.03 7.12 -23.79
C ALA A 115 -7.55 7.20 -24.17
N ALA A 116 -6.64 6.83 -23.26
CA ALA A 116 -5.21 6.68 -23.56
C ALA A 116 -4.98 5.60 -24.63
N LEU A 117 -5.64 4.43 -24.55
CA LEU A 117 -5.55 3.40 -25.59
C LEU A 117 -6.00 3.92 -26.96
N THR A 118 -7.12 4.64 -26.99
CA THR A 118 -7.66 5.25 -28.22
C THR A 118 -6.65 6.20 -28.86
N LEU A 119 -6.02 7.06 -28.05
CA LEU A 119 -4.93 7.93 -28.51
C LEU A 119 -3.75 7.12 -29.05
N LEU A 120 -3.27 6.14 -28.29
CA LEU A 120 -2.06 5.38 -28.62
C LEU A 120 -2.23 4.57 -29.92
N ARG A 121 -3.44 4.07 -30.20
CA ARG A 121 -3.77 3.38 -31.45
C ARG A 121 -3.71 4.28 -32.67
N SER A 122 -3.89 5.60 -32.52
CA SER A 122 -3.81 6.54 -33.63
C SER A 122 -2.38 7.00 -33.92
N PHE A 123 -1.36 6.48 -33.22
CA PHE A 123 0.03 6.82 -33.49
C PHE A 123 0.42 6.44 -34.92
N TYR A 124 1.17 7.32 -35.61
CA TYR A 124 1.47 7.29 -37.05
C TYR A 124 0.32 7.57 -38.03
N THR A 125 -0.89 7.81 -37.55
CA THR A 125 -1.98 8.29 -38.41
C THR A 125 -1.98 9.81 -38.50
N ASN A 126 -2.67 10.35 -39.49
CA ASN A 126 -2.87 11.80 -39.62
C ASN A 126 -3.70 12.40 -38.46
N GLU A 127 -4.45 11.56 -37.75
CA GLU A 127 -5.31 11.96 -36.62
C GLU A 127 -4.55 12.11 -35.30
N TRP A 128 -3.29 11.65 -35.24
CA TRP A 128 -2.49 11.63 -34.01
C TRP A 128 -2.43 12.99 -33.29
N HIS A 129 -2.20 14.06 -34.03
CA HIS A 129 -2.00 15.39 -33.42
C HIS A 129 -3.28 15.93 -32.78
N ASP A 130 -4.42 15.75 -33.46
CA ASP A 130 -5.72 16.19 -32.98
C ASP A 130 -6.16 15.35 -31.78
N ASN A 131 -5.98 14.03 -31.85
CA ASN A 131 -6.27 13.11 -30.75
C ASN A 131 -5.40 13.41 -29.52
N LEU A 132 -4.11 13.71 -29.71
CA LEU A 132 -3.19 14.06 -28.61
C LEU A 132 -3.65 15.36 -27.94
N THR A 133 -3.99 16.38 -28.72
CA THR A 133 -4.46 17.67 -28.20
C THR A 133 -5.74 17.49 -27.39
N ASN A 134 -6.70 16.72 -27.93
CA ASN A 134 -7.95 16.43 -27.24
C ASN A 134 -7.70 15.65 -25.93
N TYR A 135 -6.88 14.60 -25.96
CA TYR A 135 -6.53 13.82 -24.78
C TYR A 135 -5.86 14.69 -23.70
N LEU A 136 -4.87 15.51 -24.05
CA LEU A 136 -4.19 16.39 -23.10
C LEU A 136 -5.15 17.40 -22.45
N SER A 137 -6.17 17.88 -23.18
CA SER A 137 -7.19 18.77 -22.62
C SER A 137 -8.10 18.10 -21.58
N GLN A 138 -8.27 16.77 -21.67
CA GLN A 138 -9.15 15.99 -20.78
C GLN A 138 -8.39 15.24 -19.69
N ARG A 139 -7.07 15.07 -19.83
CA ARG A 139 -6.23 14.23 -18.99
C ARG A 139 -6.37 14.50 -17.49
N GLU A 140 -6.37 15.77 -17.07
CA GLU A 140 -6.54 16.12 -15.65
C GLU A 140 -7.91 15.70 -15.12
N THR A 141 -8.96 15.82 -15.94
CA THR A 141 -10.31 15.36 -15.59
C THR A 141 -10.34 13.84 -15.42
N ILE A 142 -9.69 13.10 -16.33
CA ILE A 142 -9.57 11.64 -16.27
C ILE A 142 -8.81 11.22 -15.00
N ALA A 143 -7.64 11.82 -14.76
CA ALA A 143 -6.83 11.56 -13.57
C ALA A 143 -7.60 11.86 -12.28
N SER A 144 -8.32 12.99 -12.23
CA SER A 144 -9.17 13.38 -11.10
C SER A 144 -10.33 12.41 -10.87
N ARG A 145 -11.00 11.95 -11.94
CA ARG A 145 -12.09 10.95 -11.84
C ARG A 145 -11.59 9.68 -11.16
N TYR A 146 -10.49 9.10 -11.65
CA TYR A 146 -9.96 7.86 -11.09
C TYR A 146 -9.31 8.05 -9.72
N ALA A 147 -8.74 9.23 -9.43
CA ALA A 147 -8.30 9.57 -8.08
C ALA A 147 -9.47 9.59 -7.09
N LYS A 148 -10.61 10.19 -7.47
CA LYS A 148 -11.83 10.18 -6.64
C LYS A 148 -12.40 8.79 -6.44
N GLU A 149 -12.35 7.92 -7.45
CA GLU A 149 -12.77 6.52 -7.31
C GLU A 149 -11.88 5.77 -6.30
N ARG A 150 -10.56 5.97 -6.34
CA ARG A 150 -9.64 5.40 -5.34
C ARG A 150 -9.92 5.93 -3.94
N GLU A 151 -10.20 7.22 -3.79
CA GLU A 151 -10.51 7.84 -2.50
C GLU A 151 -11.77 7.23 -1.87
N LYS A 152 -12.79 6.91 -2.68
CA LYS A 152 -14.01 6.23 -2.19
C LYS A 152 -13.75 4.85 -1.60
N ASN A 153 -12.68 4.18 -2.02
CA ASN A 153 -12.31 2.86 -1.55
C ASN A 153 -11.36 2.90 -0.35
N ARG A 154 -10.90 4.08 0.08
CA ARG A 154 -10.13 4.21 1.32
C ARG A 154 -10.99 3.84 2.52
N VAL A 155 -10.36 3.25 3.53
CA VAL A 155 -11.03 2.84 4.77
C VAL A 155 -11.08 4.06 5.70
N PRO A 156 -12.27 4.64 5.99
CA PRO A 156 -12.38 5.72 6.96
C PRO A 156 -12.22 5.16 8.38
N VAL A 157 -11.45 5.85 9.21
CA VAL A 157 -11.22 5.49 10.60
C VAL A 157 -11.53 6.69 11.50
N GLN A 158 -12.40 6.48 12.48
CA GLN A 158 -12.74 7.50 13.46
C GLN A 158 -11.73 7.49 14.62
N ILE A 159 -10.93 8.54 14.72
CA ILE A 159 -9.89 8.64 15.76
C ILE A 159 -10.40 9.34 17.02
N ARG A 160 -11.29 10.34 16.86
CA ARG A 160 -11.99 11.05 17.94
C ARG A 160 -13.37 11.50 17.43
N HIS A 161 -14.22 12.01 18.32
CA HIS A 161 -15.53 12.54 17.90
C HIS A 161 -15.35 13.69 16.91
N GLY A 162 -15.78 13.49 15.66
CA GLY A 162 -15.67 14.48 14.58
C GLY A 162 -14.31 14.51 13.85
N GLU A 163 -13.33 13.71 14.29
CA GLU A 163 -12.00 13.64 13.67
C GLU A 163 -11.81 12.25 13.02
N LYS A 164 -11.48 12.25 11.72
CA LYS A 164 -11.33 11.04 10.91
C LYS A 164 -10.02 11.08 10.13
N ILE A 165 -9.43 9.92 9.95
CA ILE A 165 -8.35 9.67 8.97
C ILE A 165 -8.85 8.66 7.93
N THR A 166 -8.15 8.55 6.81
CA THR A 166 -8.43 7.53 5.78
C THR A 166 -7.20 6.67 5.54
N LEU A 167 -7.37 5.35 5.54
CA LEU A 167 -6.31 4.38 5.25
C LEU A 167 -6.45 3.84 3.83
N SER A 168 -5.35 3.38 3.24
CA SER A 168 -5.39 2.64 1.98
C SER A 168 -6.28 1.39 2.10
N PRO A 169 -6.92 0.92 1.01
CA PRO A 169 -7.79 -0.25 1.06
C PRO A 169 -7.06 -1.53 1.46
N GLY A 170 -7.80 -2.48 2.05
CA GLY A 170 -7.35 -3.86 2.28
C GLY A 170 -7.58 -4.36 3.71
N GLU A 171 -7.50 -5.68 3.88
CA GLU A 171 -7.79 -6.37 5.15
C GLU A 171 -6.95 -5.86 6.33
N HIS A 172 -5.71 -5.44 6.08
CA HIS A 172 -4.82 -4.90 7.12
C HIS A 172 -5.32 -3.57 7.69
N SER A 173 -5.75 -2.65 6.81
CA SER A 173 -6.35 -1.37 7.19
C SER A 173 -7.71 -1.55 7.87
N GLU A 174 -8.48 -2.55 7.44
CA GLU A 174 -9.73 -2.94 8.09
C GLU A 174 -9.51 -3.41 9.52
N LEU A 175 -8.45 -4.19 9.78
CA LEU A 175 -8.09 -4.61 11.12
C LEU A 175 -7.56 -3.45 11.97
N ILE A 176 -6.80 -2.52 11.40
CA ILE A 176 -6.40 -1.26 12.08
C ILE A 176 -7.63 -0.45 12.50
N ARG A 177 -8.63 -0.33 11.60
CA ARG A 177 -9.91 0.31 11.94
C ARG A 177 -10.56 -0.39 13.12
N ALA A 178 -10.65 -1.72 13.11
CA ALA A 178 -11.23 -2.49 14.21
C ALA A 178 -10.44 -2.32 15.53
N ILE A 179 -9.11 -2.19 15.48
CA ILE A 179 -8.30 -1.87 16.67
C ILE A 179 -8.74 -0.52 17.26
N ILE A 180 -8.91 0.50 16.43
CA ILE A 180 -9.23 1.85 16.89
C ILE A 180 -10.69 1.96 17.35
N GLU A 181 -11.63 1.37 16.59
CA GLU A 181 -13.07 1.54 16.81
C GLU A 181 -13.67 0.48 17.75
N GLU A 182 -13.09 -0.72 17.84
CA GLU A 182 -13.63 -1.82 18.65
C GLU A 182 -12.74 -2.17 19.86
N PHE A 183 -11.43 -2.36 19.67
CA PHE A 183 -10.52 -2.72 20.76
C PHE A 183 -10.32 -1.56 21.74
N SER A 184 -10.01 -0.37 21.21
CA SER A 184 -9.61 0.78 22.04
C SER A 184 -10.71 1.19 23.04
N PRO A 185 -12.00 1.31 22.66
CA PRO A 185 -13.07 1.62 23.61
C PRO A 185 -13.32 0.54 24.69
N ARG A 186 -12.94 -0.72 24.43
CA ARG A 186 -13.16 -1.84 25.36
C ARG A 186 -12.02 -2.01 26.36
N PHE A 187 -10.79 -1.98 25.88
CA PHE A 187 -9.61 -2.32 26.70
C PHE A 187 -8.80 -1.10 27.14
N ALA A 188 -8.95 0.04 26.45
CA ALA A 188 -8.27 1.28 26.78
C ALA A 188 -9.21 2.51 26.66
N PRO A 189 -10.37 2.52 27.33
CA PRO A 189 -11.38 3.56 27.15
C PRO A 189 -10.82 4.96 27.44
N GLY A 190 -10.99 5.87 26.48
CA GLY A 190 -10.46 7.23 26.56
C GLY A 190 -8.95 7.34 26.30
N CYS A 191 -8.32 6.32 25.71
CA CYS A 191 -6.94 6.42 25.26
C CYS A 191 -6.78 7.46 24.15
N LEU A 192 -5.56 7.97 24.02
CA LEU A 192 -5.17 8.87 22.95
C LEU A 192 -4.47 8.06 21.85
N LEU A 193 -4.93 8.19 20.61
CA LEU A 193 -4.19 7.70 19.45
C LEU A 193 -2.94 8.55 19.26
N LEU A 194 -1.77 7.92 19.15
CA LEU A 194 -0.49 8.59 18.92
C LEU A 194 0.07 8.33 17.52
N TYR A 195 -0.20 7.15 16.96
CA TYR A 195 0.35 6.75 15.67
C TYR A 195 -0.54 5.72 14.97
N VAL A 196 -0.65 5.84 13.64
CA VAL A 196 -1.21 4.82 12.75
C VAL A 196 -0.37 4.73 11.48
N GLY A 197 0.11 3.52 11.16
CA GLY A 197 0.74 3.21 9.88
C GLY A 197 -0.30 2.99 8.78
N ASP A 198 0.02 3.39 7.55
CA ASP A 198 -0.75 3.02 6.36
C ASP A 198 0.10 2.12 5.46
N THR A 199 -0.51 1.13 4.82
CA THR A 199 0.19 0.32 3.82
C THR A 199 0.55 1.10 2.56
N GLY A 200 -0.17 2.20 2.28
CA GLY A 200 0.02 3.04 1.08
C GLY A 200 0.91 4.27 1.31
N ASP A 201 0.88 4.84 2.51
CA ASP A 201 1.59 6.08 2.90
C ASP A 201 2.45 5.83 4.15
N LYS A 202 3.53 6.60 4.34
CA LYS A 202 4.48 6.33 5.42
C LYS A 202 3.80 6.36 6.81
N TRP A 203 2.91 7.32 7.05
CA TRP A 203 2.14 7.49 8.29
C TRP A 203 0.73 8.02 7.97
N ALA A 204 -0.34 7.39 8.46
CA ALA A 204 -1.70 7.93 8.36
C ALA A 204 -1.99 9.00 9.42
N TYR A 205 -1.38 8.85 10.59
CA TYR A 205 -1.51 9.75 11.73
C TYR A 205 -0.27 9.66 12.61
N PHE A 206 0.23 10.80 13.09
CA PHE A 206 1.37 10.84 14.01
C PHE A 206 1.35 12.10 14.89
N ASP A 207 1.16 11.92 16.20
CA ASP A 207 1.26 12.98 17.21
C ASP A 207 2.67 12.98 17.84
N ALA A 208 3.61 13.59 17.13
CA ALA A 208 5.02 13.64 17.52
C ALA A 208 5.23 14.35 18.88
N ALA A 209 4.46 15.40 19.15
CA ALA A 209 4.63 16.21 20.35
C ALA A 209 4.21 15.43 21.60
N LEU A 210 3.06 14.75 21.55
CA LEU A 210 2.58 13.94 22.65
C LEU A 210 3.50 12.74 22.90
N LEU A 211 3.97 12.09 21.84
CA LEU A 211 4.86 10.93 21.97
C LEU A 211 6.24 11.31 22.51
N SER A 212 6.82 12.41 22.03
CA SER A 212 8.07 12.97 22.58
C SER A 212 7.93 13.35 24.06
N GLY A 213 6.77 13.91 24.44
CA GLY A 213 6.43 14.20 25.85
C GLY A 213 6.43 12.96 26.75
N LEU A 214 6.20 11.77 26.20
CA LEU A 214 6.27 10.49 26.91
C LEU A 214 7.69 9.90 26.98
N GLY A 215 8.68 10.59 26.41
CA GLY A 215 10.10 10.18 26.39
C GLY A 215 10.49 9.32 25.19
N VAL A 216 9.61 9.21 24.20
CA VAL A 216 9.86 8.41 22.98
C VAL A 216 10.15 9.37 21.84
N ASP A 217 11.43 9.45 21.46
CA ASP A 217 11.87 10.18 20.27
C ASP A 217 12.18 9.17 19.17
N ILE A 218 11.38 9.17 18.11
CA ILE A 218 11.51 8.19 17.03
C ILE A 218 12.45 8.77 15.99
N ASP A 219 13.63 8.16 15.87
CA ASP A 219 14.48 8.41 14.71
C ASP A 219 13.80 7.91 13.43
N SER A 220 14.18 8.47 12.29
CA SER A 220 13.57 8.15 11.00
C SER A 220 13.81 6.71 10.50
N HIS A 221 14.52 5.87 11.27
CA HIS A 221 15.01 4.54 10.88
C HIS A 221 14.34 3.38 11.64
N GLY A 222 13.78 3.61 12.84
CA GLY A 222 13.05 2.60 13.61
C GLY A 222 11.71 2.20 12.99
N LYS A 223 11.43 0.88 12.90
CA LYS A 223 10.14 0.37 12.40
C LYS A 223 9.08 0.42 13.50
N MET A 224 8.20 1.41 13.43
CA MET A 224 7.02 1.57 14.29
C MET A 224 6.05 0.37 14.22
N PRO A 225 5.28 0.09 15.28
CA PRO A 225 4.13 -0.82 15.20
C PRO A 225 2.99 -0.19 14.40
N ASP A 226 2.00 -0.97 13.98
CA ASP A 226 0.90 -0.46 13.17
C ASP A 226 0.03 0.61 13.89
N VAL A 227 -0.21 0.45 15.19
CA VAL A 227 -0.97 1.40 16.02
C VAL A 227 -0.28 1.63 17.36
N VAL A 228 -0.23 2.89 17.80
CA VAL A 228 0.20 3.26 19.17
C VAL A 228 -0.89 4.04 19.88
N LEU A 229 -1.29 3.56 21.06
CA LEU A 229 -2.27 4.22 21.93
C LEU A 229 -1.66 4.57 23.29
N HIS A 230 -1.96 5.74 23.83
CA HIS A 230 -1.68 6.08 25.22
C HIS A 230 -2.92 5.93 26.08
N TYR A 231 -2.94 4.89 26.93
CA TYR A 231 -4.00 4.71 27.90
C TYR A 231 -3.74 5.55 29.16
N THR A 232 -4.19 6.79 29.13
CA THR A 232 -3.93 7.82 30.15
C THR A 232 -4.30 7.39 31.57
N LYS A 233 -5.41 6.68 31.77
CA LYS A 233 -5.88 6.24 33.10
C LYS A 233 -4.91 5.29 33.81
N LYS A 234 -4.22 4.43 33.07
CA LYS A 234 -3.23 3.48 33.62
C LYS A 234 -1.80 3.89 33.33
N ASN A 235 -1.62 4.94 32.53
CA ASN A 235 -0.35 5.42 32.03
C ASN A 235 0.44 4.30 31.33
N TRP A 236 -0.18 3.71 30.30
CA TRP A 236 0.43 2.67 29.45
C TRP A 236 0.51 3.12 27.99
N LEU A 237 1.56 2.71 27.29
CA LEU A 237 1.58 2.67 25.82
C LEU A 237 1.18 1.28 25.36
N LEU A 238 0.13 1.22 24.55
CA LEU A 238 -0.24 0.00 23.84
C LEU A 238 0.40 0.05 22.46
N LEU A 239 1.27 -0.91 22.18
CA LEU A 239 1.97 -1.08 20.92
C LEU A 239 1.31 -2.26 20.19
N ILE A 240 0.55 -1.96 19.12
CA ILE A 240 -0.36 -2.93 18.50
C ILE A 240 0.08 -3.22 17.07
N GLU A 241 0.25 -4.50 16.73
CA GLU A 241 0.51 -4.99 15.36
C GLU A 241 -0.76 -5.63 14.78
N SER A 242 -1.08 -5.31 13.53
CA SER A 242 -2.24 -5.78 12.76
C SER A 242 -1.84 -6.92 11.82
N VAL A 243 -2.08 -8.16 12.26
CA VAL A 243 -1.63 -9.36 11.54
C VAL A 243 -2.72 -9.91 10.64
N THR A 244 -2.57 -9.69 9.34
CA THR A 244 -3.39 -10.33 8.29
C THR A 244 -2.58 -11.33 7.46
N SER A 245 -1.35 -10.96 7.10
CA SER A 245 -0.47 -11.74 6.21
C SER A 245 1.02 -11.65 6.56
N HIS A 246 1.43 -10.65 7.35
CA HIS A 246 2.80 -10.48 7.86
C HIS A 246 2.85 -10.95 9.33
N GLY A 247 3.98 -11.50 9.79
CA GLY A 247 4.08 -12.20 11.09
C GLY A 247 3.75 -11.35 12.33
N PRO A 248 3.46 -11.99 13.48
CA PRO A 248 3.02 -11.33 14.72
C PRO A 248 4.15 -10.61 15.45
N VAL A 249 3.84 -10.06 16.64
CA VAL A 249 4.89 -9.72 17.61
C VAL A 249 5.55 -11.03 18.07
N ASP A 250 6.60 -11.42 17.35
CA ASP A 250 7.49 -12.50 17.74
C ASP A 250 8.53 -12.02 18.77
N GLY A 251 9.33 -12.95 19.31
CA GLY A 251 10.34 -12.60 20.32
C GLY A 251 11.33 -11.54 19.85
N LYS A 252 11.68 -11.52 18.55
CA LYS A 252 12.56 -10.51 17.98
C LYS A 252 11.86 -9.16 17.91
N ARG A 253 10.64 -9.13 17.40
CA ARG A 253 9.83 -7.92 17.25
C ARG A 253 9.49 -7.30 18.61
N HIS A 254 9.23 -8.12 19.61
CA HIS A 254 9.07 -7.68 20.99
C HIS A 254 10.32 -6.93 21.49
N SER A 255 11.51 -7.52 21.34
CA SER A 255 12.77 -6.85 21.69
C SER A 255 13.03 -5.57 20.87
N GLU A 256 12.73 -5.57 19.57
CA GLU A 256 12.85 -4.38 18.71
C GLU A 256 11.96 -3.24 19.20
N LEU A 257 10.69 -3.53 19.53
CA LEU A 257 9.76 -2.54 20.05
C LEU A 257 10.16 -2.08 21.46
N THR A 258 10.65 -2.98 22.31
CA THR A 258 11.15 -2.64 23.65
C THR A 258 12.32 -1.65 23.54
N GLN A 259 13.24 -1.89 22.62
CA GLN A 259 14.38 -1.02 22.36
C GLN A 259 13.96 0.31 21.74
N LEU A 260 13.03 0.29 20.78
CA LEU A 260 12.51 1.49 20.12
C LEU A 260 11.78 2.42 21.12
N PHE A 261 11.10 1.85 22.09
CA PHE A 261 10.36 2.58 23.12
C PHE A 261 11.08 2.62 24.48
N SER A 262 12.40 2.36 24.53
CA SER A 262 13.14 2.27 25.81
C SER A 262 13.20 3.60 26.57
N GLY A 263 13.00 4.72 25.89
CA GLY A 263 12.89 6.05 26.50
C GLY A 263 11.53 6.34 27.13
N ALA A 264 10.52 5.51 26.88
CA ALA A 264 9.19 5.66 27.45
C ALA A 264 9.25 5.59 28.98
N LYS A 265 8.70 6.61 29.64
CA LYS A 265 8.67 6.67 31.11
C LYS A 265 7.49 5.91 31.72
N ILE A 266 6.79 5.13 30.90
CA ILE A 266 5.47 4.58 31.19
C ILE A 266 5.42 3.11 30.74
N GLY A 267 4.48 2.33 31.29
CA GLY A 267 4.43 0.89 31.03
C GLY A 267 4.13 0.58 29.56
N LEU A 268 4.78 -0.42 29.00
CA LEU A 268 4.54 -0.90 27.64
C LEU A 268 3.63 -2.13 27.68
N VAL A 269 2.65 -2.17 26.79
CA VAL A 269 1.76 -3.32 26.57
C VAL A 269 1.82 -3.67 25.09
N TYR A 270 2.23 -4.90 24.79
CA TYR A 270 2.35 -5.38 23.42
C TYR A 270 1.10 -6.16 23.05
N VAL A 271 0.50 -5.82 21.92
CA VAL A 271 -0.73 -6.46 21.45
C VAL A 271 -0.55 -6.93 20.01
N THR A 272 -0.81 -8.21 19.77
CA THR A 272 -1.00 -8.71 18.40
C THR A 272 -2.49 -8.83 18.11
N ALA A 273 -2.98 -8.09 17.11
CA ALA A 273 -4.35 -8.17 16.66
C ALA A 273 -4.47 -9.09 15.43
N PHE A 274 -5.49 -9.94 15.41
CA PHE A 274 -5.85 -10.78 14.27
C PHE A 274 -7.31 -10.53 13.85
N PRO A 275 -7.67 -10.76 12.58
CA PRO A 275 -9.07 -10.64 12.18
C PRO A 275 -9.93 -11.77 12.76
N ASN A 276 -9.34 -12.97 12.95
CA ASN A 276 -10.02 -14.14 13.49
C ASN A 276 -9.03 -15.20 14.01
N ARG A 277 -9.53 -16.13 14.83
CA ARG A 277 -8.72 -17.20 15.42
C ARG A 277 -8.09 -18.14 14.39
N ARG A 278 -8.68 -18.29 13.19
CA ARG A 278 -8.12 -19.11 12.11
C ARG A 278 -6.87 -18.48 11.50
N VAL A 279 -6.76 -17.16 11.46
CA VAL A 279 -5.50 -16.48 11.08
C VAL A 279 -4.50 -16.62 12.22
N MET A 280 -4.91 -16.31 13.46
CA MET A 280 -4.07 -16.47 14.67
C MET A 280 -3.41 -17.86 14.75
N ALA A 281 -4.17 -18.93 14.52
CA ALA A 281 -3.67 -20.31 14.62
C ALA A 281 -2.44 -20.60 13.75
N ARG A 282 -2.25 -19.88 12.63
CA ARG A 282 -1.10 -20.03 11.74
C ARG A 282 0.20 -19.47 12.32
N TYR A 283 0.06 -18.56 13.29
CA TYR A 283 1.15 -17.82 13.91
C TYR A 283 1.29 -18.15 15.40
N LEU A 284 0.48 -19.09 15.91
CA LEU A 284 0.38 -19.38 17.35
C LEU A 284 1.74 -19.72 17.98
N THR A 285 2.61 -20.40 17.24
CA THR A 285 3.95 -20.80 17.69
C THR A 285 4.95 -19.66 17.77
N ASP A 286 4.65 -18.55 17.09
CA ASP A 286 5.59 -17.45 16.91
C ASP A 286 5.26 -16.26 17.83
N ILE A 287 4.06 -16.24 18.44
CA ILE A 287 3.63 -15.19 19.37
C ILE A 287 4.54 -15.19 20.60
N ALA A 288 5.12 -14.03 20.92
CA ALA A 288 5.95 -13.87 22.11
C ALA A 288 5.16 -14.03 23.42
N TRP A 289 5.81 -14.59 24.43
CA TRP A 289 5.34 -14.48 25.82
C TRP A 289 5.36 -13.03 26.30
N GLU A 290 4.69 -12.75 27.41
CA GLU A 290 4.53 -11.40 27.97
C GLU A 290 3.80 -10.43 27.01
N THR A 291 2.94 -10.99 26.14
CA THR A 291 2.13 -10.21 25.19
C THR A 291 0.66 -10.55 25.26
N GLU A 292 -0.16 -9.62 24.78
CA GLU A 292 -1.59 -9.78 24.62
C GLU A 292 -1.95 -10.09 23.17
N VAL A 293 -3.01 -10.87 22.97
CA VAL A 293 -3.61 -11.12 21.66
C VAL A 293 -5.08 -10.74 21.66
N TRP A 294 -5.47 -9.99 20.64
CA TRP A 294 -6.85 -9.62 20.38
C TRP A 294 -7.33 -10.18 19.03
N VAL A 295 -8.60 -10.57 18.97
CA VAL A 295 -9.22 -11.12 17.77
C VAL A 295 -10.50 -10.35 17.46
N ALA A 296 -10.56 -9.75 16.27
CA ALA A 296 -11.65 -8.85 15.90
C ALA A 296 -13.02 -9.54 15.81
N ASP A 297 -13.06 -10.83 15.48
CA ASP A 297 -14.29 -11.64 15.45
C ASP A 297 -14.82 -12.03 16.84
N ALA A 298 -14.04 -11.79 17.90
CA ALA A 298 -14.43 -11.98 19.30
C ALA A 298 -14.03 -10.74 20.13
N PRO A 299 -14.55 -9.55 19.80
CA PRO A 299 -13.94 -8.27 20.18
C PRO A 299 -13.98 -7.96 21.68
N SER A 300 -14.83 -8.66 22.44
CA SER A 300 -14.96 -8.51 23.89
C SER A 300 -13.96 -9.32 24.71
N HIS A 301 -13.11 -10.13 24.07
CA HIS A 301 -12.15 -11.01 24.75
C HIS A 301 -10.71 -10.63 24.42
N LEU A 302 -9.81 -10.92 25.35
CA LEU A 302 -8.37 -10.79 25.19
C LEU A 302 -7.73 -12.12 25.59
N ILE A 303 -6.64 -12.50 24.92
CA ILE A 303 -5.87 -13.70 25.22
C ILE A 303 -4.51 -13.25 25.74
N HIS A 304 -4.17 -13.68 26.95
CA HIS A 304 -2.90 -13.35 27.57
C HIS A 304 -1.90 -14.51 27.40
N PHE A 305 -0.75 -14.23 26.80
CA PHE A 305 0.33 -15.21 26.63
C PHE A 305 1.37 -15.03 27.73
N ASP A 306 1.07 -15.51 28.94
CA ASP A 306 2.02 -15.51 30.04
C ASP A 306 1.58 -16.43 31.20
N GLY A 307 2.33 -16.38 32.30
CA GLY A 307 2.18 -17.22 33.49
C GLY A 307 1.09 -16.83 34.49
N GLU A 308 1.39 -17.13 35.76
CA GLU A 308 0.42 -17.37 36.84
C GLU A 308 -0.42 -16.18 37.32
N ARG A 309 -0.11 -14.95 36.86
CA ARG A 309 -0.73 -13.70 37.32
C ARG A 309 -2.27 -13.71 37.25
N PHE A 310 -2.85 -14.50 36.36
CA PHE A 310 -4.29 -14.51 36.06
C PHE A 310 -4.98 -15.85 36.32
N LEU A 311 -4.34 -16.79 37.02
CA LEU A 311 -4.98 -18.07 37.38
C LEU A 311 -6.03 -17.87 38.48
N GLY A 312 -7.30 -18.13 38.15
CA GLY A 312 -8.40 -18.10 39.09
C GLY A 312 -9.76 -18.35 38.40
N PRO A 313 -10.81 -18.69 39.15
CA PRO A 313 -12.16 -18.82 38.60
C PRO A 313 -12.66 -17.48 38.04
N PHE A 314 -13.34 -17.52 36.89
CA PHE A 314 -14.03 -16.35 36.31
C PHE A 314 -15.37 -16.04 36.98
N MET A 315 -15.81 -16.89 37.91
CA MET A 315 -17.07 -16.81 38.64
C MET A 315 -16.81 -16.82 40.14
#